data_AF-A0A838I5V3-F1
#
_entry.id   AF-A0A838I5V3-F1
#
_cell.length_a   1.000
_cell.length_b   1.000
_cell.length_c   1.000
_cell.angle_alpha   90.00
_cell.angle_beta   90.00
_cell.angle_gamma   90.00
#
_symmetry.space_group_name_H-M   'P 1'
#
loop_
_entity.id
_entity.type
_entity.pdbx_description
1 polymer ?
#
loop_
_entity_poly.entity_id
_entity_poly.type
_entity_poly.pdbx_seq_one_letter_code
_entity_poly.pdbx_strand_id
1 'polypeptide(L)' 'MARLIRMDGTGHTTLAEWTTGDDTAFDTATREFLGQLELGYIGTVPDGPRSATHVRELPRDADLVIMRRPIAGG' A
#
# COMPACT_ATOMS: atom_id res chain seq x y z
N MET A 1 -5.06 13.27 1.91
CA MET A 1 -3.88 12.93 1.09
C MET A 1 -3.52 11.50 1.47
N ALA A 2 -3.49 10.63 0.47
CA ALA A 2 -3.34 9.21 0.66
C ALA A 2 -1.89 8.78 0.48
N ARG A 3 -1.50 7.68 1.14
CA ARG A 3 -0.11 7.22 1.18
C ARG A 3 0.02 5.73 0.95
N LEU A 4 1.05 5.36 0.18
CA LEU A 4 1.51 3.99 0.01
C LEU A 4 2.80 3.86 0.81
N ILE A 5 2.75 3.06 1.87
CA ILE A 5 3.92 2.79 2.70
C ILE A 5 4.27 1.31 2.63
N ARG A 6 5.54 1.00 2.86
CA ARG A 6 6.01 -0.36 3.08
C ARG A 6 6.47 -0.51 4.52
N MET A 7 5.95 -1.49 5.23
CA MET A 7 6.47 -1.89 6.53
C MET A 7 7.86 -2.50 6.35
N ASP A 8 8.83 -1.96 7.07
CA ASP A 8 10.18 -2.47 7.20
C ASP A 8 10.50 -2.74 8.67
N GLY A 9 11.57 -3.49 8.94
CA GLY A 9 11.92 -3.91 10.30
C GLY A 9 12.22 -2.76 11.27
N THR A 10 12.36 -1.53 10.77
CA THR A 10 12.65 -0.31 11.53
C THR A 10 11.46 0.64 11.65
N GLY A 11 10.34 0.35 10.98
CA GLY A 11 9.18 1.22 10.90
C GLY A 11 8.52 1.12 9.53
N HIS A 12 8.62 2.18 8.72
CA HIS A 12 8.09 2.18 7.37
C HIS A 12 8.84 3.11 6.42
N THR A 13 8.79 2.73 5.15
CA THR A 13 9.26 3.51 4.01
C THR A 13 8.05 4.04 3.25
N THR A 14 7.97 5.34 2.99
CA THR A 14 6.97 5.89 2.05
C THR A 14 7.41 5.59 0.63
N LEU A 15 6.56 4.92 -0.15
CA LEU A 15 6.83 4.60 -1.55
C LEU A 15 6.23 5.63 -2.50
N ALA A 16 5.00 6.05 -2.20
CA ALA A 16 4.28 7.05 -2.99
C ALA A 16 3.22 7.76 -2.15
N GLU A 17 2.83 8.95 -2.58
CA GLU A 17 1.73 9.73 -2.03
C GLU A 17 0.85 10.21 -3.18
N TRP A 18 -0.47 10.25 -2.97
CA TRP A 18 -1.40 10.75 -3.99
C TRP A 18 -2.54 11.54 -3.37
N THR A 19 -3.25 12.27 -4.23
CA THR A 19 -4.53 12.89 -3.90
C THR A 19 -5.58 12.40 -4.88
N THR A 20 -6.83 12.32 -4.45
CA THR A 20 -7.93 11.82 -5.30
C THR A 20 -8.09 12.61 -6.59
N GLY A 21 -7.69 13.89 -6.62
CA GLY A 21 -7.76 14.76 -7.79
C GLY A 21 -6.52 14.76 -8.69
N ASP A 22 -5.46 14.02 -8.34
CA ASP A 22 -4.20 13.97 -9.10
C ASP A 22 -3.99 12.58 -9.70
N ASP A 23 -4.44 12.42 -10.95
CA ASP A 23 -4.29 11.17 -11.71
C ASP A 23 -2.83 10.78 -11.95
N THR A 24 -1.92 11.76 -12.08
CA THR A 24 -0.51 11.48 -12.37
C THR A 24 0.18 10.90 -11.13
N ALA A 25 -0.10 11.48 -9.96
CA ALA A 25 0.38 10.94 -8.69
C ALA A 25 -0.22 9.56 -8.40
N PHE A 26 -1.52 9.36 -8.69
CA PHE A 26 -2.18 8.07 -8.50
C PHE A 26 -1.65 6.97 -9.42
N ASP A 27 -1.40 7.28 -10.69
CA ASP A 27 -0.79 6.35 -11.66
C ASP A 27 0.63 5.95 -11.23
N THR A 28 1.42 6.90 -10.74
CA THR A 28 2.75 6.64 -10.17
C THR A 28 2.66 5.72 -8.94
N ALA A 29 1.75 6.01 -8.00
CA ALA A 29 1.52 5.17 -6.83
C ALA A 29 1.05 3.75 -7.22
N THR A 30 0.23 3.64 -8.27
CA THR A 30 -0.25 2.36 -8.79
C THR A 30 0.90 1.52 -9.34
N ARG A 31 1.81 2.11 -10.11
CA ARG A 31 3.00 1.41 -10.62
C ARG A 31 3.90 0.92 -9.48
N GLU A 32 4.14 1.76 -8.47
CA GLU A 32 4.91 1.37 -7.29
C GLU A 32 4.24 0.22 -6.53
N PHE A 33 2.92 0.29 -6.33
CA PHE A 33 2.15 -0.77 -5.69
C PHE A 33 2.28 -2.11 -6.42
N LEU A 34 2.10 -2.12 -7.74
CA LEU A 34 2.25 -3.32 -8.57
C LEU A 34 3.68 -3.87 -8.49
N GLY A 35 4.70 -3.01 -8.56
CA GLY A 35 6.09 -3.41 -8.42
C GLY A 35 6.39 -4.06 -7.07
N GLN A 36 5.79 -3.58 -5.97
CA GLN A 36 5.91 -4.25 -4.68
C GLN A 36 5.22 -5.62 -4.63
N LEU A 37 4.04 -5.77 -5.28
CA LEU A 37 3.38 -7.07 -5.37
C LEU A 37 4.26 -8.09 -6.12
N GLU A 38 4.91 -7.67 -7.21
CA GLU A 38 5.87 -8.51 -7.96
C GLU A 38 7.08 -8.92 -7.11
N LEU A 39 7.52 -8.06 -6.18
CA LEU A 39 8.56 -8.38 -5.20
C LEU A 39 8.09 -9.32 -4.06
N GLY A 40 6.83 -9.76 -4.11
CA GLY A 40 6.21 -10.67 -3.16
C GLY A 40 5.70 -10.00 -1.89
N TYR A 41 5.46 -8.69 -1.91
CA TYR A 41 4.74 -8.01 -0.83
C TYR A 41 3.23 -8.18 -1.02
N ILE A 42 2.48 -7.95 0.06
CA ILE A 42 1.02 -7.89 0.05
C ILE A 42 0.54 -6.50 0.46
N GLY A 43 -0.45 -5.99 -0.27
CA GLY A 43 -1.10 -4.71 0.05
C GLY A 43 -2.26 -4.90 1.00
N THR A 44 -2.38 -4.02 2.00
CA THR A 44 -3.53 -3.99 2.91
C THR A 44 -4.00 -2.58 3.21
N VAL A 45 -5.31 -2.40 3.28
CA VAL A 45 -5.96 -1.18 3.78
C VAL A 45 -6.41 -1.43 5.22
N PRO A 46 -6.09 -0.56 6.18
CA PRO A 46 -6.61 -0.68 7.54
C PRO A 46 -8.09 -0.25 7.59
N ASP A 47 -9.00 -1.16 7.94
CA ASP A 47 -10.44 -0.89 8.05
C ASP A 47 -10.90 -0.66 9.50
N GLY A 48 -9.97 -0.70 10.47
CA GLY A 48 -10.25 -0.46 11.87
C GLY A 48 -9.08 -0.84 12.78
N PRO A 49 -9.21 -0.69 14.12
CA PRO A 49 -8.10 -0.85 15.07
C PRO A 49 -7.41 -2.22 15.07
N ARG A 50 -8.07 -3.26 14.56
CA ARG A 50 -7.55 -4.62 14.47
C ARG A 50 -7.91 -5.32 13.15
N SER A 51 -8.35 -4.57 12.15
CA SER A 51 -8.78 -5.14 10.86
C SER A 51 -8.02 -4.50 9.72
N ALA A 52 -7.66 -5.32 8.73
CA ALA A 52 -7.08 -4.87 7.50
C ALA A 52 -7.53 -5.76 6.34
N THR A 53 -8.01 -5.15 5.27
CA THR A 53 -8.45 -5.82 4.06
C THR A 53 -7.28 -5.96 3.10
N HIS A 54 -7.07 -7.17 2.60
CA HIS A 54 -6.10 -7.42 1.54
C HIS A 54 -6.60 -6.85 0.23
N VAL A 55 -5.75 -6.10 -0.46
CA VAL A 55 -6.07 -5.48 -1.75
C VAL A 55 -5.07 -5.93 -2.81
N ARG A 56 -5.59 -6.20 -4.01
CA ARG A 56 -4.78 -6.62 -5.18
C ARG A 56 -4.54 -5.49 -6.16
N GLU A 57 -5.23 -4.36 -5.97
CA GLU A 57 -5.14 -3.14 -6.76
C GLU A 57 -5.13 -1.96 -5.79
N LEU A 58 -4.53 -0.83 -6.18
CA LEU A 58 -4.45 0.35 -5.31
C LEU A 58 -5.82 1.03 -5.24
N PRO A 59 -6.49 1.08 -4.08
CA PRO A 59 -7.77 1.77 -3.94
C PRO A 59 -7.56 3.28 -3.88
N ARG A 60 -8.14 4.01 -4.85
CA ARG A 60 -8.00 5.46 -4.96
C ARG A 60 -8.53 6.23 -3.75
N ASP A 61 -9.61 5.72 -3.16
CA ASP A 61 -10.32 6.35 -2.04
C ASP A 61 -9.74 5.95 -0.66
N ALA A 62 -8.71 5.11 -0.61
CA ALA A 62 -8.07 4.76 0.64
C ALA A 62 -7.08 5.86 1.08
N ASP A 63 -7.14 6.25 2.34
CA ASP A 63 -6.18 7.19 2.93
C ASP A 63 -4.80 6.56 3.19
N LEU A 64 -4.74 5.24 3.35
CA LEU A 64 -3.50 4.53 3.64
C LEU A 64 -3.52 3.12 3.07
N VAL A 65 -2.45 2.77 2.36
CA VAL A 65 -2.17 1.41 1.89
C VAL A 65 -0.82 0.99 2.42
N ILE A 66 -0.77 -0.19 3.04
CA ILE A 66 0.42 -0.72 3.69
C ILE A 66 0.87 -1.97 2.95
N MET A 67 2.08 -1.92 2.40
CA MET A 67 2.80 -3.05 1.84
C MET A 67 3.55 -3.78 2.95
N ARG A 68 3.34 -5.08 3.10
CA ARG A 68 4.02 -5.90 4.11
C ARG A 68 4.50 -7.21 3.50
N ARG A 69 5.59 -7.76 4.03
CA ARG A 69 5.98 -9.13 3.68
C ARG A 69 4.91 -10.08 4.20
N PRO A 70 4.49 -11.09 3.43
CA PRO A 70 3.66 -12.15 3.96
C PRO A 70 4.41 -12.80 5.13
N ILE A 71 3.72 -12.95 6.26
CA ILE A 71 4.24 -13.75 7.36
C ILE A 71 4.13 -15.18 6.86
N ALA A 72 5.23 -15.75 6.38
CA ALA A 72 5.30 -17.17 6.04
C ALA A 72 5.09 -17.95 7.34
N GLY A 73 3.85 -18.34 7.61
CA GLY A 73 3.50 -19.31 8.64
C GLY A 73 3.39 -20.68 7.98
N GLY A 74 4.22 -21.62 8.43
CA GLY A 74 3.91 -23.04 8.31
C GLY A 74 2.78 -23.44 9.24
#